data_AF-A0A380JYN0-F1
#
_entry.id   AF-A0A380JYN0-F1
#
_cell.length_a   1.000
_cell.length_b   1.000
_cell.length_c   1.000
_cell.angle_alpha   90.00
_cell.angle_beta   90.00
_cell.angle_gamma   90.00
#
_symmetry.space_group_name_H-M   'P 1'
#
loop_
_entity.id
_entity.type
_entity.pdbx_description
1 polymer ?
#
loop_
_entity_poly.entity_id
_entity_poly.type
_entity_poly.pdbx_seq_one_letter_code
_entity_poly.pdbx_strand_id
1 'polypeptide(L)'
;MSEMMRILQVGGKDKSLDLSLPDQMEWHYVSAEGLEIYLKTLLEKQIPAENNRPGLQEVGKSVVLTPNWQFDAVLLMTYLDEAKLEPLSAWVEAHAVFYAKTLSMSASQTGFLRRKMARPLDLLTQDDSSELVSFFQLALFKGQYGDKLHVSDSDIFSDFRGEISFQGHASLTFEGDFGEELTPLFTFKYGIPMEKVATALWWEFEREGVVTLALSIDHIYAGAIDEIKNSQMVSDDALSSPILLYPDAEVGQYNVTVYAKGKGKLLSGPLHRRLSRLGLGELLVGGQVYRNDKRQEVLTYFHPGDMKPPLSVYFSGFRSAEGFEGFHMMKAMGTPFLLISDPRLEGGSFYIGNSDYQEIIVSAIKEALDYLGFDNSQLILSGLSMGTYGALYYAADLEPYALIVGKPFTNIGDTAMNMCLKRPDDFETSADILLGLVGANDSVAAEQVDAQFWEHFKQADFSKTQFAIAYMLDDDYDQKAYDRLLTYASDKSFHLFGKGYTGRHNDNSEAIIKWFLDQYRIFLEDDFGRSRI
;
A
#
# COMPACT_ATOMS: atom_id res chain seq x y z
N MET A 1 11.12 -22.85 3.27
CA MET A 1 10.96 -23.14 4.71
C MET A 1 10.07 -22.05 5.25
N SER A 2 8.92 -22.40 5.80
CA SER A 2 8.02 -21.43 6.45
C SER A 2 8.73 -20.74 7.61
N GLU A 3 8.64 -19.43 7.70
CA GLU A 3 9.18 -18.68 8.83
C GLU A 3 8.36 -18.96 10.11
N MET A 4 9.05 -19.04 11.25
CA MET A 4 8.43 -19.24 12.56
C MET A 4 7.72 -17.95 13.01
N MET A 5 6.41 -18.04 13.25
CA MET A 5 5.62 -16.95 13.83
C MET A 5 5.85 -16.87 15.34
N ARG A 6 6.16 -15.69 15.86
CA ARG A 6 6.47 -15.48 17.29
C ARG A 6 5.52 -14.50 17.93
N ILE A 7 4.81 -14.97 18.95
CA ILE A 7 3.83 -14.18 19.70
C ILE A 7 4.35 -13.99 21.13
N LEU A 8 4.36 -12.76 21.63
CA LEU A 8 4.67 -12.47 23.04
C LEU A 8 3.42 -12.03 23.78
N GLN A 9 3.00 -12.79 24.77
CA GLN A 9 1.99 -12.39 25.74
C GLN A 9 2.65 -11.82 27.00
N VAL A 10 2.25 -10.61 27.38
CA VAL A 10 2.70 -9.92 28.60
C VAL A 10 1.56 -9.83 29.61
N GLY A 11 1.72 -10.53 30.72
CA GLY A 11 0.77 -10.57 31.83
C GLY A 11 -0.48 -11.40 31.56
N GLY A 12 -1.44 -11.32 32.50
CA GLY A 12 -2.68 -12.09 32.46
C GLY A 12 -2.48 -13.59 32.73
N LYS A 13 -3.50 -14.41 32.49
CA LYS A 13 -3.35 -15.87 32.44
C LYS A 13 -2.70 -16.24 31.11
N ASP A 14 -1.63 -17.04 31.13
CA ASP A 14 -1.02 -17.59 29.91
C ASP A 14 -2.07 -18.32 29.08
N LYS A 15 -2.36 -17.79 27.89
CA LYS A 15 -3.39 -18.31 26.99
C LYS A 15 -2.91 -19.55 26.22
N SER A 16 -1.62 -19.86 26.24
CA SER A 16 -1.05 -20.99 25.48
C SER A 16 -1.09 -22.34 26.18
N LEU A 17 -1.25 -22.36 27.51
CA LEU A 17 -1.05 -23.58 28.33
C LEU A 17 -1.93 -24.78 27.95
N ASP A 18 -3.11 -24.52 27.39
CA ASP A 18 -4.09 -25.55 27.01
C ASP A 18 -4.34 -25.60 25.48
N LEU A 19 -3.48 -24.95 24.68
CA LEU A 19 -3.63 -24.87 23.22
C LEU A 19 -2.69 -25.84 22.49
N SER A 20 -3.22 -26.49 21.45
CA SER A 20 -2.40 -27.14 20.44
C SER A 20 -1.87 -26.08 19.47
N LEU A 21 -0.65 -25.60 19.70
CA LEU A 21 -0.04 -24.62 18.81
C LEU A 21 0.40 -25.27 17.48
N PRO A 22 0.26 -24.57 16.34
CA PRO A 22 0.82 -25.01 15.07
C PRO A 22 2.35 -25.13 15.14
N ASP A 23 2.94 -26.08 14.39
CA ASP A 23 4.40 -26.30 14.35
C ASP A 23 5.24 -25.06 13.99
N GLN A 24 4.63 -24.08 13.32
CA GLN A 24 5.27 -22.84 12.87
C GLN A 24 4.90 -21.64 13.74
N MET A 25 4.46 -21.87 14.97
CA MET A 25 4.12 -20.83 15.94
C MET A 25 4.84 -21.06 17.28
N GLU A 26 5.54 -20.04 17.74
CA GLU A 26 6.19 -19.97 19.05
C GLU A 26 5.46 -18.96 19.92
N TRP A 27 4.92 -19.42 21.05
CA TRP A 27 4.24 -18.56 22.02
C TRP A 27 5.13 -18.32 23.24
N HIS A 28 5.45 -17.05 23.46
CA HIS A 28 6.24 -16.58 24.59
C HIS A 28 5.29 -15.96 25.62
N TYR A 29 5.39 -16.39 26.87
CA TYR A 29 4.64 -15.79 27.97
C TYR A 29 5.60 -15.25 29.04
N VAL A 30 5.30 -14.05 29.55
CA VAL A 30 6.03 -13.42 30.65
C VAL A 30 5.07 -12.65 31.55
N SER A 31 5.33 -12.64 32.87
CA SER A 31 4.60 -11.74 33.78
C SER A 31 4.99 -10.28 33.53
N ALA A 32 4.12 -9.36 33.93
CA ALA A 32 4.35 -7.93 33.79
C ALA A 32 5.67 -7.47 34.45
N GLU A 33 6.01 -8.02 35.62
CA GLU A 33 7.22 -7.69 36.37
C GLU A 33 8.50 -8.30 35.78
N GLY A 34 8.35 -9.40 35.02
CA GLY A 34 9.47 -10.15 34.46
C GLY A 34 9.91 -9.70 33.07
N LEU A 35 9.16 -8.79 32.42
CA LEU A 35 9.34 -8.43 31.01
C LEU A 35 10.77 -8.01 30.66
N GLU A 36 11.35 -7.08 31.43
CA GLU A 36 12.68 -6.54 31.14
C GLU A 36 13.78 -7.62 31.25
N ILE A 37 13.74 -8.42 32.32
CA ILE A 37 14.68 -9.52 32.55
C ILE A 37 14.55 -10.57 31.44
N TYR A 38 13.31 -10.88 31.04
CA TYR A 38 13.03 -11.83 29.97
C TYR A 38 13.62 -11.39 28.64
N LEU A 39 13.36 -10.15 28.22
CA LEU A 39 13.88 -9.61 26.96
C LEU A 39 15.41 -9.55 26.97
N LYS A 40 16.03 -9.18 28.10
CA LYS A 40 17.48 -9.20 28.25
C LYS A 40 18.06 -10.62 28.10
N THR A 41 17.45 -11.59 28.76
CA THR A 41 17.84 -13.00 28.67
C THR A 41 17.69 -13.53 27.25
N LEU A 42 16.62 -13.12 26.56
CA LEU A 42 16.35 -13.51 25.18
C LEU A 42 17.38 -12.89 24.23
N LEU A 43 17.75 -11.62 24.43
CA LEU A 43 18.81 -10.95 23.68
C LEU A 43 20.14 -11.67 23.86
N GLU A 44 20.52 -11.99 25.10
CA GLU A 44 21.76 -12.71 25.42
C GLU A 44 21.84 -14.08 24.73
N LYS A 45 20.71 -14.79 24.59
CA LYS A 45 20.63 -16.06 23.84
C LYS A 45 20.79 -15.88 22.33
N GLN A 46 20.47 -14.72 21.78
CA GLN A 46 20.63 -14.42 20.37
C GLN A 46 22.05 -13.97 20.01
N ILE A 47 22.87 -13.57 21.00
CA ILE A 47 24.27 -13.22 20.77
C ILE A 47 25.03 -14.50 20.38
N PRO A 48 25.66 -14.57 19.19
CA PRO A 48 26.48 -15.71 18.84
C PRO A 48 27.62 -15.89 19.85
N ALA A 49 27.89 -17.12 20.27
CA ALA A 49 29.12 -17.44 21.01
C ALA A 49 30.34 -16.85 20.27
N GLU A 50 31.29 -16.27 21.01
CA GLU A 50 32.27 -15.22 20.66
C GLU A 50 33.02 -15.25 19.30
N ASN A 51 32.84 -16.24 18.42
CA ASN A 51 33.63 -16.43 17.19
C ASN A 51 32.90 -16.18 15.86
N ASN A 52 31.69 -15.63 15.84
CA ASN A 52 31.05 -15.19 14.58
C ASN A 52 30.11 -14.01 14.82
N ARG A 53 30.61 -12.78 14.64
CA ARG A 53 29.81 -11.55 14.77
C ARG A 53 29.44 -10.96 13.40
N PRO A 54 28.29 -11.31 12.79
CA PRO A 54 27.66 -10.45 11.80
C PRO A 54 26.60 -9.57 12.49
N GLY A 55 26.71 -8.24 12.38
CA GLY A 55 25.66 -7.32 12.86
C GLY A 55 26.11 -6.16 13.75
N LEU A 56 27.35 -5.66 13.62
CA LEU A 56 27.73 -4.40 14.26
C LEU A 56 27.26 -3.21 13.38
N GLN A 57 26.24 -2.48 13.84
CA GLN A 57 26.14 -1.05 13.52
C GLN A 57 27.02 -0.30 14.54
N GLU A 58 28.12 0.27 14.08
CA GLU A 58 28.96 1.14 14.90
C GLU A 58 28.28 2.51 15.06
N VAL A 59 27.48 2.66 16.12
CA VAL A 59 27.07 3.96 16.64
C VAL A 59 28.04 4.34 17.76
N GLY A 60 28.58 5.56 17.72
CA GLY A 60 29.69 6.03 18.56
C GLY A 60 29.80 5.39 19.96
N LYS A 61 30.88 4.64 20.21
CA LYS A 61 31.34 4.08 21.50
C LYS A 61 30.33 3.28 22.36
N SER A 62 29.11 3.02 21.91
CA SER A 62 28.14 2.13 22.58
C SER A 62 27.50 1.19 21.56
N VAL A 63 27.82 -0.11 21.66
CA VAL A 63 27.14 -1.15 20.87
C VAL A 63 25.72 -1.31 21.41
N VAL A 64 24.72 -0.79 20.68
CA VAL A 64 23.31 -1.10 20.96
C VAL A 64 23.03 -2.47 20.35
N LEU A 65 22.88 -3.48 21.19
CA LEU A 65 22.48 -4.81 20.75
C LEU A 65 21.01 -4.78 20.33
N THR A 66 20.75 -5.13 19.07
CA THR A 66 19.40 -5.29 18.53
C THR A 66 19.09 -6.78 18.36
N PRO A 67 17.82 -7.18 18.55
CA PRO A 67 17.44 -8.58 18.37
C PRO A 67 17.53 -8.97 16.89
N ASN A 68 17.93 -10.22 16.62
CA ASN A 68 18.07 -10.73 15.25
C ASN A 68 16.73 -11.12 14.60
N TRP A 69 15.65 -11.12 15.38
CA TRP A 69 14.27 -11.28 14.93
C TRP A 69 13.33 -10.44 15.81
N GLN A 70 12.11 -10.20 15.34
CA GLN A 70 11.06 -9.47 16.05
C GLN A 70 9.84 -10.37 16.26
N PHE A 71 9.03 -10.09 17.28
CA PHE A 71 7.72 -10.70 17.47
C PHE A 71 6.76 -10.21 16.39
N ASP A 72 5.93 -11.12 15.90
CA ASP A 72 4.85 -10.85 14.95
C ASP A 72 3.64 -10.20 15.61
N ALA A 73 3.44 -10.49 16.90
CA ALA A 73 2.52 -9.76 17.75
C ALA A 73 3.00 -9.73 19.21
N VAL A 74 2.72 -8.61 19.87
CA VAL A 74 2.83 -8.45 21.32
C VAL A 74 1.43 -8.21 21.88
N LEU A 75 1.03 -9.02 22.85
CA LEU A 75 -0.29 -9.01 23.48
C LEU A 75 -0.16 -8.50 24.91
N LEU A 76 -0.71 -7.32 25.18
CA LEU A 76 -0.76 -6.74 26.53
C LEU A 76 -2.07 -7.17 27.20
N MET A 77 -1.95 -8.02 28.21
CA MET A 77 -3.10 -8.61 28.93
C MET A 77 -3.32 -7.98 30.31
N THR A 78 -2.37 -7.16 30.76
CA THR A 78 -2.46 -6.37 31.99
C THR A 78 -1.97 -4.96 31.74
N TYR A 79 -2.46 -4.00 32.51
CA TYR A 79 -1.94 -2.64 32.46
C TYR A 79 -0.47 -2.60 32.88
N LEU A 80 0.33 -1.86 32.09
CA LEU A 80 1.73 -1.57 32.35
C LEU A 80 1.97 -0.10 32.06
N ASP A 81 2.71 0.57 32.95
CA ASP A 81 3.21 1.91 32.70
C ASP A 81 4.04 1.90 31.41
N GLU A 82 3.84 2.90 30.56
CA GLU A 82 4.45 2.93 29.22
C GLU A 82 6.00 2.84 29.26
N ALA A 83 6.63 3.38 30.30
CA ALA A 83 8.08 3.27 30.51
C ALA A 83 8.58 1.82 30.62
N LYS A 84 7.76 0.90 31.16
CA LYS A 84 8.09 -0.53 31.26
C LYS A 84 7.96 -1.25 29.92
N LEU A 85 7.25 -0.66 28.96
CA LEU A 85 7.12 -1.20 27.60
C LEU A 85 8.27 -0.77 26.70
N GLU A 86 9.02 0.28 27.05
CA GLU A 86 10.11 0.81 26.23
C GLU A 86 11.15 -0.23 25.79
N PRO A 87 11.56 -1.21 26.63
CA PRO A 87 12.47 -2.27 26.19
C PRO A 87 11.94 -3.11 25.01
N LEU A 88 10.63 -3.16 24.77
CA LEU A 88 10.03 -3.84 23.62
C LEU A 88 10.21 -3.09 22.30
N SER A 89 10.65 -1.82 22.31
CA SER A 89 10.74 -0.98 21.10
C SER A 89 11.55 -1.63 19.97
N ALA A 90 12.60 -2.39 20.30
CA ALA A 90 13.44 -3.11 19.34
C ALA A 90 12.86 -4.48 18.90
N TRP A 91 11.91 -5.02 19.66
CA TRP A 91 11.40 -6.39 19.54
C TRP A 91 10.11 -6.52 18.74
N VAL A 92 9.41 -5.44 18.44
CA VAL A 92 8.12 -5.47 17.75
C VAL A 92 7.99 -4.33 16.77
N GLU A 93 7.31 -4.59 15.65
CA GLU A 93 7.01 -3.58 14.64
C GLU A 93 5.85 -2.66 15.08
N ALA A 94 5.74 -1.48 14.47
CA ALA A 94 4.48 -0.72 14.54
C ALA A 94 3.29 -1.58 14.05
N HIS A 95 2.11 -1.34 14.64
CA HIS A 95 0.84 -2.04 14.38
C HIS A 95 0.75 -3.51 14.84
N ALA A 96 1.85 -4.06 15.38
CA ALA A 96 1.93 -5.42 15.91
C ALA A 96 1.77 -5.49 17.44
N VAL A 97 1.36 -4.40 18.09
CA VAL A 97 1.05 -4.38 19.53
C VAL A 97 -0.46 -4.34 19.72
N PHE A 98 -0.98 -5.34 20.41
CA PHE A 98 -2.40 -5.49 20.71
C PHE A 98 -2.62 -5.50 22.21
N TYR A 99 -3.74 -4.95 22.68
CA TYR A 99 -4.09 -5.01 24.10
C TYR A 99 -5.54 -5.47 24.31
N ALA A 100 -5.80 -6.12 25.43
CA ALA A 100 -7.16 -6.53 25.78
C ALA A 100 -8.05 -5.29 25.93
N LYS A 101 -9.22 -5.29 25.27
CA LYS A 101 -10.13 -4.12 25.24
C LYS A 101 -10.66 -3.68 26.61
N THR A 102 -10.59 -4.57 27.60
CA THR A 102 -10.90 -4.25 29.00
C THR A 102 -9.85 -3.35 29.67
N LEU A 103 -8.68 -3.17 29.06
CA LEU A 103 -7.62 -2.31 29.56
C LEU A 103 -7.83 -0.86 29.10
N SER A 104 -7.74 0.07 30.05
CA SER A 104 -7.63 1.49 29.75
C SER A 104 -6.15 1.84 29.60
N MET A 105 -5.72 2.04 28.36
CA MET A 105 -4.34 2.41 28.03
C MET A 105 -4.24 3.93 27.88
N SER A 106 -3.25 4.55 28.52
CA SER A 106 -2.91 5.96 28.33
C SER A 106 -1.59 6.03 27.58
N ALA A 107 -1.61 6.56 26.36
CA ALA A 107 -0.42 6.77 25.55
C ALA A 107 0.12 8.17 25.78
N SER A 108 1.40 8.29 26.12
CA SER A 108 2.06 9.59 26.10
C SER A 108 2.27 10.06 24.65
N GLN A 109 2.45 11.37 24.48
CA GLN A 109 2.54 12.01 23.17
C GLN A 109 3.66 11.46 22.29
N THR A 110 4.72 10.88 22.85
CA THR A 110 5.81 10.29 22.05
C THR A 110 6.19 8.90 22.54
N GLY A 111 5.30 8.24 23.29
CA GLY A 111 5.59 7.00 24.00
C GLY A 111 5.45 5.75 23.15
N PHE A 112 5.81 4.61 23.75
CA PHE A 112 5.79 3.29 23.11
C PHE A 112 4.47 2.96 22.43
N LEU A 113 3.32 3.20 23.09
CA LEU A 113 2.01 2.82 22.57
C LEU A 113 1.67 3.59 21.29
N ARG A 114 2.00 4.89 21.26
CA ARG A 114 1.80 5.74 20.08
C ARG A 114 2.77 5.35 18.96
N ARG A 115 4.07 5.21 19.27
CA ARG A 115 5.08 4.80 18.28
C ARG A 115 4.79 3.43 17.66
N LYS A 116 4.20 2.52 18.43
CA LYS A 116 3.83 1.18 17.96
C LYS A 116 2.40 1.05 17.47
N MET A 117 1.63 2.14 17.40
CA MET A 117 0.23 2.13 16.95
C MET A 117 -0.58 1.05 17.67
N ALA A 118 -0.38 0.93 18.99
CA ALA A 118 -0.99 -0.12 19.79
C ALA A 118 -2.51 0.00 19.76
N ARG A 119 -3.21 -1.10 19.53
CA ARG A 119 -4.68 -1.10 19.36
C ARG A 119 -5.37 -2.22 20.14
N PRO A 120 -6.64 -2.04 20.52
CA PRO A 120 -7.37 -3.10 21.17
C PRO A 120 -7.63 -4.26 20.19
N LEU A 121 -7.67 -5.49 20.71
CA LEU A 121 -8.10 -6.67 19.95
C LEU A 121 -9.14 -7.45 20.75
N ASP A 122 -10.36 -7.56 20.20
CA ASP A 122 -11.51 -8.15 20.89
C ASP A 122 -11.27 -9.63 21.27
N LEU A 123 -10.60 -10.39 20.40
CA LEU A 123 -10.24 -11.80 20.62
C LEU A 123 -9.41 -12.03 21.88
N LEU A 124 -8.68 -11.02 22.38
CA LEU A 124 -7.88 -11.16 23.60
C LEU A 124 -8.73 -11.33 24.86
N THR A 125 -9.97 -10.86 24.84
CA THR A 125 -10.88 -10.92 26.00
C THR A 125 -11.77 -12.16 26.01
N GLN A 126 -11.70 -12.98 24.96
CA GLN A 126 -12.48 -14.21 24.87
C GLN A 126 -11.83 -15.34 25.68
N ASP A 127 -12.66 -16.25 26.21
CA ASP A 127 -12.20 -17.40 26.98
C ASP A 127 -11.53 -18.44 26.09
N ASP A 128 -12.11 -18.70 24.91
CA ASP A 128 -11.54 -19.60 23.91
C ASP A 128 -10.37 -18.90 23.21
N SER A 129 -9.18 -19.49 23.34
CA SER A 129 -7.95 -18.96 22.74
C SER A 129 -7.57 -19.68 21.44
N SER A 130 -8.34 -20.69 21.01
CA SER A 130 -8.14 -21.40 19.74
C SER A 130 -8.51 -20.53 18.53
N GLU A 131 -9.55 -19.69 18.65
CA GLU A 131 -9.92 -18.69 17.65
C GLU A 131 -8.80 -17.65 17.46
N LEU A 132 -8.15 -17.24 18.55
CA LEU A 132 -7.03 -16.29 18.51
C LEU A 132 -5.82 -16.85 17.74
N VAL A 133 -5.47 -18.12 17.99
CA VAL A 133 -4.39 -18.79 17.27
C VAL A 133 -4.72 -18.90 15.78
N SER A 134 -5.94 -19.34 15.45
CA SER A 134 -6.39 -19.48 14.07
C SER A 134 -6.39 -18.13 13.34
N PHE A 135 -6.86 -17.08 14.01
CA PHE A 135 -6.83 -15.71 13.50
C PHE A 135 -5.41 -15.24 13.20
N PHE A 136 -4.46 -15.44 14.11
CA PHE A 136 -3.06 -15.03 13.89
C PHE A 136 -2.40 -15.78 12.73
N GLN A 137 -2.64 -17.08 12.60
CA GLN A 137 -2.13 -17.85 11.45
C GLN A 137 -2.61 -17.27 10.11
N LEU A 138 -3.86 -16.81 10.05
CA LEU A 138 -4.45 -16.23 8.84
C LEU A 138 -4.04 -14.77 8.61
N ALA A 139 -3.82 -14.00 9.67
CA ALA A 139 -3.70 -12.54 9.58
C ALA A 139 -2.26 -11.98 9.69
N LEU A 140 -1.35 -12.70 10.35
CA LEU A 140 0.02 -12.25 10.63
C LEU A 140 1.07 -12.85 9.68
N PHE A 141 0.66 -13.30 8.50
CA PHE A 141 1.60 -13.79 7.49
C PHE A 141 2.59 -12.70 7.05
N LYS A 142 3.78 -13.15 6.63
CA LYS A 142 4.86 -12.28 6.15
C LYS A 142 4.67 -11.93 4.68
N GLY A 143 5.13 -10.74 4.31
CA GLY A 143 5.00 -10.21 2.95
C GLY A 143 3.64 -9.58 2.68
N GLN A 144 3.39 -9.28 1.42
CA GLN A 144 2.17 -8.66 0.91
C GLN A 144 1.96 -9.17 -0.51
N TYR A 145 0.70 -9.30 -0.91
CA TYR A 145 0.38 -9.67 -2.28
C TYR A 145 -1.04 -9.27 -2.63
N GLY A 146 -1.18 -8.76 -3.85
CA GLY A 146 -2.42 -8.60 -4.55
C GLY A 146 -2.17 -8.53 -6.05
N ASP A 147 -3.22 -8.77 -6.82
CA ASP A 147 -3.27 -8.52 -8.25
C ASP A 147 -4.73 -8.31 -8.66
N LYS A 148 -5.00 -8.30 -9.97
CA LYS A 148 -6.31 -8.02 -10.54
C LYS A 148 -6.68 -9.05 -11.59
N LEU A 149 -7.97 -9.31 -11.68
CA LEU A 149 -8.57 -9.92 -12.86
C LEU A 149 -8.99 -8.78 -13.78
N HIS A 150 -8.38 -8.74 -14.96
CA HIS A 150 -8.52 -7.64 -15.92
C HIS A 150 -9.79 -7.81 -16.74
N VAL A 151 -10.42 -6.69 -17.07
CA VAL A 151 -11.63 -6.69 -17.91
C VAL A 151 -11.38 -7.23 -19.32
N SER A 152 -10.17 -7.04 -19.86
CA SER A 152 -9.73 -7.63 -21.15
C SER A 152 -9.77 -9.16 -21.14
N ASP A 153 -9.67 -9.76 -19.96
CA ASP A 153 -9.74 -11.20 -19.74
C ASP A 153 -11.16 -11.62 -19.33
N SER A 154 -12.17 -11.08 -20.03
CA SER A 154 -13.58 -11.42 -19.82
C SER A 154 -14.17 -12.17 -21.02
N ASP A 155 -15.00 -13.16 -20.74
CA ASP A 155 -15.87 -13.81 -21.72
C ASP A 155 -17.31 -13.28 -21.56
N ILE A 156 -17.81 -12.62 -22.60
CA ILE A 156 -19.13 -11.97 -22.59
C ILE A 156 -20.20 -12.98 -23.01
N PHE A 157 -21.30 -13.05 -22.25
CA PHE A 157 -22.43 -13.91 -22.60
C PHE A 157 -23.23 -13.30 -23.76
N SER A 158 -23.64 -14.16 -24.70
CA SER A 158 -24.29 -13.74 -25.95
C SER A 158 -25.73 -13.24 -25.81
N ASP A 159 -26.31 -13.32 -24.61
CA ASP A 159 -27.73 -13.09 -24.39
C ASP A 159 -28.08 -11.60 -24.22
N PHE A 160 -27.10 -10.79 -23.80
CA PHE A 160 -27.28 -9.34 -23.70
C PHE A 160 -27.46 -8.71 -25.10
N ARG A 161 -28.47 -7.84 -25.24
CA ARG A 161 -28.85 -7.20 -26.53
C ARG A 161 -28.56 -5.70 -26.57
N GLY A 162 -27.98 -5.14 -25.52
CA GLY A 162 -27.57 -3.74 -25.48
C GLY A 162 -26.20 -3.50 -26.12
N GLU A 163 -25.67 -2.31 -25.89
CA GLU A 163 -24.35 -1.90 -26.36
C GLU A 163 -23.27 -2.42 -25.42
N ILE A 164 -22.20 -2.98 -25.99
CA ILE A 164 -21.03 -3.47 -25.27
C ILE A 164 -19.81 -2.78 -25.85
N SER A 165 -18.97 -2.19 -25.00
CA SER A 165 -17.72 -1.56 -25.43
C SER A 165 -16.60 -1.77 -24.43
N PHE A 166 -15.40 -2.02 -24.96
CA PHE A 166 -14.16 -1.97 -24.19
C PHE A 166 -13.57 -0.55 -24.29
N GLN A 167 -13.30 0.05 -23.13
CA GLN A 167 -12.56 1.31 -23.03
C GLN A 167 -11.10 0.96 -22.71
N GLY A 168 -10.38 0.51 -23.75
CA GLY A 168 -9.04 -0.07 -23.60
C GLY A 168 -9.05 -1.26 -22.64
N HIS A 169 -8.05 -1.32 -21.76
CA HIS A 169 -7.98 -2.28 -20.65
C HIS A 169 -8.53 -1.70 -19.33
N ALA A 170 -9.00 -0.45 -19.33
CA ALA A 170 -9.48 0.23 -18.14
C ALA A 170 -10.87 -0.26 -17.70
N SER A 171 -11.79 -0.44 -18.65
CA SER A 171 -13.15 -0.88 -18.31
C SER A 171 -13.90 -1.58 -19.45
N LEU A 172 -14.89 -2.37 -19.06
CA LEU A 172 -15.90 -2.99 -19.94
C LEU A 172 -17.27 -2.38 -19.63
N THR A 173 -17.88 -1.75 -20.63
CA THR A 173 -19.15 -1.05 -20.50
C THR A 173 -20.29 -1.84 -21.14
N PHE A 174 -21.41 -1.93 -20.42
CA PHE A 174 -22.69 -2.44 -20.90
C PHE A 174 -23.76 -1.36 -20.76
N GLU A 175 -24.48 -1.05 -21.82
CA GLU A 175 -25.57 -0.06 -21.80
C GLU A 175 -26.83 -0.63 -22.46
N GLY A 176 -27.95 -0.63 -21.73
CA GLY A 176 -29.22 -1.15 -22.24
C GLY A 176 -30.14 -1.72 -21.16
N ASP A 177 -30.94 -2.69 -21.58
CA ASP A 177 -31.89 -3.42 -20.74
C ASP A 177 -31.30 -4.78 -20.35
N PHE A 178 -31.06 -4.98 -19.06
CA PHE A 178 -30.52 -6.20 -18.45
C PHE A 178 -31.61 -7.21 -18.08
N GLY A 179 -32.89 -6.87 -18.29
CA GLY A 179 -34.05 -7.72 -17.97
C GLY A 179 -34.54 -7.58 -16.53
N GLU A 180 -35.64 -8.28 -16.22
CA GLU A 180 -36.28 -8.23 -14.89
C GLU A 180 -35.59 -9.13 -13.85
N GLU A 181 -34.91 -10.17 -14.32
CA GLU A 181 -34.20 -11.16 -13.50
C GLU A 181 -32.69 -10.97 -13.61
N LEU A 182 -31.96 -11.38 -12.57
CA LEU A 182 -30.49 -11.39 -12.61
C LEU A 182 -30.00 -12.34 -13.71
N THR A 183 -29.33 -11.79 -14.72
CA THR A 183 -28.76 -12.54 -15.84
C THR A 183 -27.24 -12.33 -15.92
N PRO A 184 -26.47 -13.35 -16.33
CA PRO A 184 -25.02 -13.22 -16.44
C PRO A 184 -24.65 -12.32 -17.62
N LEU A 185 -23.72 -11.39 -17.40
CA LEU A 185 -23.21 -10.47 -18.43
C LEU A 185 -21.87 -10.92 -18.99
N PHE A 186 -20.93 -11.23 -18.11
CA PHE A 186 -19.63 -11.77 -18.46
C PHE A 186 -19.04 -12.54 -17.29
N THR A 187 -18.05 -13.38 -17.58
CA THR A 187 -17.23 -14.06 -16.58
C THR A 187 -15.77 -13.69 -16.78
N PHE A 188 -15.01 -13.56 -15.69
CA PHE A 188 -13.57 -13.43 -15.80
C PHE A 188 -12.98 -14.78 -16.21
N LYS A 189 -12.18 -14.81 -17.28
CA LYS A 189 -11.65 -16.03 -17.91
C LYS A 189 -10.81 -16.89 -16.95
N TYR A 190 -10.05 -16.24 -16.09
CA TYR A 190 -9.11 -16.89 -15.20
C TYR A 190 -9.68 -17.03 -13.79
N GLY A 191 -9.58 -18.24 -13.25
CA GLY A 191 -9.95 -18.51 -11.87
C GLY A 191 -8.96 -17.93 -10.87
N ILE A 192 -9.45 -17.61 -9.68
CA ILE A 192 -8.66 -17.18 -8.54
C ILE A 192 -8.19 -18.43 -7.78
N PRO A 193 -6.89 -18.72 -7.66
CA PRO A 193 -6.42 -19.87 -6.90
C PRO A 193 -6.82 -19.77 -5.41
N MET A 194 -7.08 -20.92 -4.79
CA MET A 194 -7.26 -21.01 -3.34
C MET A 194 -5.93 -20.76 -2.63
N GLU A 195 -5.96 -19.81 -1.68
CA GLU A 195 -4.80 -19.39 -0.92
C GLU A 195 -4.79 -20.00 0.49
N LYS A 196 -3.60 -20.10 1.09
CA LYS A 196 -3.44 -20.62 2.46
C LYS A 196 -3.95 -19.67 3.54
N VAL A 197 -4.19 -18.42 3.18
CA VAL A 197 -4.81 -17.38 4.01
C VAL A 197 -6.04 -16.84 3.30
N ALA A 198 -6.86 -16.07 4.00
CA ALA A 198 -8.05 -15.51 3.37
C ALA A 198 -7.68 -14.56 2.22
N THR A 199 -8.49 -14.54 1.16
CA THR A 199 -8.36 -13.62 0.02
C THR A 199 -9.53 -12.65 0.03
N ALA A 200 -9.25 -11.35 -0.01
CA ALA A 200 -10.25 -10.30 -0.16
C ALA A 200 -10.42 -9.96 -1.64
N LEU A 201 -11.67 -9.85 -2.10
CA LEU A 201 -12.03 -9.38 -3.42
C LEU A 201 -12.66 -7.99 -3.36
N TRP A 202 -12.24 -7.11 -4.26
CA TRP A 202 -12.83 -5.79 -4.43
C TRP A 202 -13.09 -5.51 -5.91
N TRP A 203 -14.36 -5.31 -6.28
CA TRP A 203 -14.75 -5.03 -7.66
C TRP A 203 -14.92 -3.53 -7.86
N GLU A 204 -14.19 -2.97 -8.83
CA GLU A 204 -14.40 -1.60 -9.31
C GLU A 204 -15.57 -1.58 -10.30
N PHE A 205 -16.57 -0.75 -10.05
CA PHE A 205 -17.67 -0.53 -11.00
C PHE A 205 -18.37 0.80 -10.76
N GLU A 206 -18.93 1.36 -11.83
CA GLU A 206 -19.88 2.48 -11.81
C GLU A 206 -21.20 2.02 -12.44
N ARG A 207 -22.32 2.54 -11.93
CA ARG A 207 -23.65 2.27 -12.51
C ARG A 207 -24.48 3.53 -12.65
N GLU A 208 -25.25 3.60 -13.73
CA GLU A 208 -26.24 4.65 -13.97
C GLU A 208 -27.60 4.01 -14.28
N GLY A 209 -28.68 4.63 -13.79
CA GLY A 209 -30.04 4.11 -13.94
C GLY A 209 -30.44 3.10 -12.86
N VAL A 210 -31.45 2.28 -13.14
CA VAL A 210 -31.99 1.29 -12.20
C VAL A 210 -31.33 -0.05 -12.52
N VAL A 211 -30.10 -0.25 -12.04
CA VAL A 211 -29.30 -1.45 -12.29
C VAL A 211 -28.95 -2.11 -10.96
N THR A 212 -29.36 -3.37 -10.78
CA THR A 212 -28.90 -4.21 -9.66
C THR A 212 -27.78 -5.10 -10.17
N LEU A 213 -26.70 -5.19 -9.39
CA LEU A 213 -25.50 -5.95 -9.74
C LEU A 213 -25.26 -7.07 -8.75
N ALA A 214 -24.69 -8.17 -9.22
CA ALA A 214 -24.25 -9.26 -8.39
C ALA A 214 -23.01 -9.96 -8.95
N LEU A 215 -22.23 -10.58 -8.06
CA LEU A 215 -21.15 -11.50 -8.39
C LEU A 215 -21.55 -12.91 -7.98
N SER A 216 -21.53 -13.86 -8.92
CA SER A 216 -21.50 -15.29 -8.58
C SER A 216 -20.04 -15.72 -8.45
N ILE A 217 -19.71 -16.38 -7.35
CA ILE A 217 -18.38 -16.94 -7.11
C ILE A 217 -18.54 -18.45 -6.94
N ASP A 218 -18.09 -19.20 -7.94
CA ASP A 218 -18.18 -20.65 -7.97
C ASP A 218 -16.91 -21.26 -7.39
N HIS A 219 -17.05 -22.13 -6.39
CA HIS A 219 -15.96 -22.82 -5.71
C HIS A 219 -15.71 -24.14 -6.43
N ILE A 220 -14.58 -24.24 -7.14
CA ILE A 220 -14.26 -25.43 -7.93
C ILE A 220 -13.44 -26.41 -7.09
N TYR A 221 -13.82 -27.70 -7.08
CA TYR A 221 -13.08 -28.71 -6.33
C TYR A 221 -11.61 -28.78 -6.75
N ALA A 222 -10.72 -29.04 -5.78
CA ALA A 222 -9.30 -29.18 -6.00
C ALA A 222 -9.00 -30.34 -6.98
N GLY A 223 -8.36 -30.03 -8.11
CA GLY A 223 -8.04 -31.00 -9.15
C GLY A 223 -9.20 -31.38 -10.07
N ALA A 224 -10.39 -30.80 -9.87
CA ALA A 224 -11.51 -30.97 -10.79
C ALA A 224 -11.36 -30.10 -12.04
N ILE A 225 -12.01 -30.52 -13.13
CA ILE A 225 -12.06 -29.74 -14.38
C ILE A 225 -13.21 -28.74 -14.32
N ASP A 226 -14.40 -29.19 -13.89
CA ASP A 226 -15.65 -28.40 -13.93
C ASP A 226 -16.60 -28.66 -12.74
N GLU A 227 -16.22 -29.50 -11.78
CA GLU A 227 -17.09 -29.82 -10.64
C GLU A 227 -17.13 -28.67 -9.62
N ILE A 228 -18.33 -28.11 -9.43
CA ILE A 228 -18.59 -27.00 -8.50
C ILE A 228 -18.99 -27.56 -7.13
N LYS A 229 -18.21 -27.23 -6.09
CA LYS A 229 -18.50 -27.54 -4.68
C LYS A 229 -19.68 -26.72 -4.18
N ASN A 230 -19.65 -25.41 -4.43
CA ASN A 230 -20.73 -24.48 -4.09
C ASN A 230 -20.65 -23.23 -4.97
N SER A 231 -21.74 -22.46 -5.01
CA SER A 231 -21.79 -21.14 -5.61
C SER A 231 -22.35 -20.14 -4.60
N GLN A 232 -21.67 -19.02 -4.41
CA GLN A 232 -22.16 -17.91 -3.59
C GLN A 232 -22.52 -16.73 -4.50
N MET A 233 -23.70 -16.14 -4.28
CA MET A 233 -24.13 -14.93 -4.97
C MET A 233 -24.03 -13.75 -4.02
N VAL A 234 -23.30 -12.70 -4.42
CA VAL A 234 -23.09 -11.47 -3.64
C VAL A 234 -23.68 -10.30 -4.42
N SER A 235 -24.71 -9.66 -3.89
CA SER A 235 -25.45 -8.59 -4.60
C SER A 235 -25.51 -7.28 -3.82
N ASP A 236 -25.62 -6.17 -4.58
CA ASP A 236 -25.87 -4.80 -4.11
C ASP A 236 -25.13 -4.42 -2.81
N ASP A 237 -25.83 -4.29 -1.69
CA ASP A 237 -25.27 -3.80 -0.42
C ASP A 237 -24.09 -4.65 0.06
N ALA A 238 -24.06 -5.95 -0.25
CA ALA A 238 -22.94 -6.82 0.11
C ALA A 238 -21.67 -6.50 -0.71
N LEU A 239 -21.80 -5.89 -1.89
CA LEU A 239 -20.69 -5.39 -2.68
C LEU A 239 -20.11 -4.07 -2.12
N SER A 240 -20.73 -3.45 -1.11
CA SER A 240 -20.17 -2.25 -0.45
C SER A 240 -18.91 -2.52 0.38
N SER A 241 -18.63 -3.80 0.67
CA SER A 241 -17.48 -4.25 1.44
C SER A 241 -16.69 -5.32 0.66
N PRO A 242 -15.40 -5.54 0.98
CA PRO A 242 -14.64 -6.62 0.37
C PRO A 242 -15.25 -7.99 0.64
N ILE A 243 -15.27 -8.85 -0.38
CA ILE A 243 -15.74 -10.24 -0.26
C ILE A 243 -14.57 -11.09 0.22
N LEU A 244 -14.75 -11.84 1.30
CA LEU A 244 -13.71 -12.70 1.86
C LEU A 244 -13.89 -14.15 1.42
N LEU A 245 -12.85 -14.71 0.82
CA LEU A 245 -12.70 -16.12 0.52
C LEU A 245 -11.77 -16.74 1.55
N TYR A 246 -12.31 -17.58 2.43
CA TYR A 246 -11.51 -18.28 3.45
C TYR A 246 -10.86 -19.54 2.87
N PRO A 247 -9.69 -19.96 3.40
CA PRO A 247 -9.03 -21.19 2.97
C PRO A 247 -9.95 -22.40 3.12
N ASP A 248 -10.02 -23.21 2.07
CA ASP A 248 -10.80 -24.44 2.03
C ASP A 248 -9.98 -25.50 1.27
N ALA A 249 -9.57 -26.56 1.98
CA ALA A 249 -8.67 -27.58 1.43
C ALA A 249 -9.28 -28.39 0.28
N GLU A 250 -10.60 -28.37 0.12
CA GLU A 250 -11.29 -29.06 -0.98
C GLU A 250 -11.47 -28.17 -2.21
N VAL A 251 -11.19 -26.86 -2.12
CA VAL A 251 -11.32 -25.91 -3.22
C VAL A 251 -9.97 -25.68 -3.87
N GLY A 252 -9.90 -25.79 -5.20
CA GLY A 252 -8.69 -25.49 -5.98
C GLY A 252 -8.63 -24.05 -6.45
N GLN A 253 -9.79 -23.53 -6.90
CA GLN A 253 -9.91 -22.18 -7.43
C GLN A 253 -11.36 -21.67 -7.34
N TYR A 254 -11.53 -20.37 -7.56
CA TYR A 254 -12.81 -19.69 -7.63
C TYR A 254 -13.01 -19.05 -8.99
N ASN A 255 -14.17 -19.24 -9.62
CA ASN A 255 -14.53 -18.55 -10.85
C ASN A 255 -15.54 -17.45 -10.53
N VAL A 256 -15.38 -16.27 -11.15
CA VAL A 256 -16.21 -15.10 -10.84
C VAL A 256 -16.98 -14.64 -12.07
N THR A 257 -18.30 -14.58 -11.93
CA THR A 257 -19.22 -14.17 -13.00
C THR A 257 -20.04 -12.96 -12.55
N VAL A 258 -20.13 -11.95 -13.42
CA VAL A 258 -20.90 -10.73 -13.17
C VAL A 258 -22.32 -10.90 -13.69
N TYR A 259 -23.29 -10.58 -12.84
CA TYR A 259 -24.72 -10.59 -13.15
C TYR A 259 -25.29 -9.19 -13.01
N ALA A 260 -26.31 -8.89 -13.83
CA ALA A 260 -27.07 -7.65 -13.73
C ALA A 260 -28.56 -7.88 -14.00
N LYS A 261 -29.39 -6.94 -13.52
CA LYS A 261 -30.80 -6.77 -13.91
C LYS A 261 -31.20 -5.29 -13.87
N GLY A 262 -32.32 -4.99 -14.50
CA GLY A 262 -32.86 -3.64 -14.63
C GLY A 262 -32.41 -2.96 -15.91
N LYS A 263 -32.31 -1.63 -15.92
CA LYS A 263 -32.03 -0.86 -17.14
C LYS A 263 -31.13 0.34 -16.84
N GLY A 264 -30.10 0.51 -17.66
CA GLY A 264 -29.16 1.61 -17.53
C GLY A 264 -27.80 1.25 -18.08
N LYS A 265 -26.75 1.71 -17.39
CA LYS A 265 -25.36 1.54 -17.79
C LYS A 265 -24.55 0.95 -16.64
N LEU A 266 -23.70 -0.01 -16.97
CA LEU A 266 -22.66 -0.57 -16.10
C LEU A 266 -21.31 -0.28 -16.75
N LEU A 267 -20.42 0.34 -16.00
CA LEU A 267 -18.99 0.37 -16.30
C LEU A 267 -18.31 -0.55 -15.30
N SER A 268 -17.82 -1.70 -15.75
CA SER A 268 -17.05 -2.63 -14.94
C SER A 268 -15.56 -2.32 -15.10
N GLY A 269 -14.88 -2.08 -13.99
CA GLY A 269 -13.42 -2.08 -13.88
C GLY A 269 -12.88 -3.46 -13.49
N PRO A 270 -11.59 -3.52 -13.08
CA PRO A 270 -10.97 -4.77 -12.65
C PRO A 270 -11.58 -5.32 -11.36
N LEU A 271 -11.37 -6.61 -11.13
CA LEU A 271 -11.64 -7.26 -9.86
C LEU A 271 -10.30 -7.48 -9.14
N HIS A 272 -10.04 -6.69 -8.11
CA HIS A 272 -8.86 -6.84 -7.25
C HIS A 272 -9.00 -8.10 -6.40
N ARG A 273 -7.89 -8.81 -6.22
CA ARG A 273 -7.73 -9.82 -5.17
C ARG A 273 -6.49 -9.55 -4.34
N ARG A 274 -6.61 -9.64 -3.02
CA ARG A 274 -5.49 -9.43 -2.09
C ARG A 274 -5.51 -10.48 -0.99
N LEU A 275 -4.34 -10.86 -0.50
CA LEU A 275 -4.25 -11.64 0.73
C LEU A 275 -4.74 -10.79 1.90
N SER A 276 -5.82 -11.24 2.54
CA SER A 276 -6.51 -10.52 3.60
C SER A 276 -5.87 -10.80 4.96
N ARG A 277 -5.67 -9.72 5.73
CA ARG A 277 -5.24 -9.82 7.13
C ARG A 277 -6.42 -9.75 8.11
N LEU A 278 -7.63 -10.07 7.63
CA LEU A 278 -8.84 -10.14 8.45
C LEU A 278 -9.08 -8.89 9.31
N GLY A 279 -8.86 -7.70 8.71
CA GLY A 279 -9.02 -6.42 9.38
C GLY A 279 -7.79 -5.91 10.15
N LEU A 280 -6.69 -6.67 10.21
CA LEU A 280 -5.43 -6.15 10.80
C LEU A 280 -4.73 -5.13 9.90
N GLY A 281 -5.06 -5.07 8.61
CA GLY A 281 -4.55 -4.07 7.68
C GLY A 281 -4.59 -4.56 6.24
N GLU A 282 -4.49 -3.63 5.30
CA GLU A 282 -4.41 -3.91 3.87
C GLU A 282 -2.94 -4.11 3.45
N LEU A 283 -2.63 -5.22 2.78
CA LEU A 283 -1.28 -5.67 2.37
C LEU A 283 -0.27 -5.89 3.53
N LEU A 284 -0.03 -4.88 4.36
CA LEU A 284 0.79 -4.90 5.57
C LEU A 284 -0.10 -4.78 6.82
N VAL A 285 0.36 -5.29 7.96
CA VAL A 285 -0.33 -5.09 9.24
C VAL A 285 -0.34 -3.59 9.56
N GLY A 286 -1.52 -2.99 9.68
CA GLY A 286 -1.70 -1.54 9.85
C GLY A 286 -1.90 -0.75 8.56
N GLY A 287 -1.73 -1.36 7.38
CA GLY A 287 -2.04 -0.72 6.10
C GLY A 287 -3.52 -0.36 6.01
N GLN A 288 -3.82 0.74 5.33
CA GLN A 288 -5.17 1.28 5.15
C GLN A 288 -5.52 1.32 3.66
N VAL A 289 -6.82 1.22 3.38
CA VAL A 289 -7.41 1.39 2.06
C VAL A 289 -8.50 2.44 2.14
N TYR A 290 -8.45 3.39 1.22
CA TYR A 290 -9.46 4.42 1.04
C TYR A 290 -10.07 4.27 -0.35
N ARG A 291 -11.36 4.59 -0.49
CA ARG A 291 -12.13 4.40 -1.72
C ARG A 291 -12.89 5.67 -2.04
N ASN A 292 -12.87 6.09 -3.31
CA ASN A 292 -13.75 7.15 -3.78
C ASN A 292 -15.14 6.59 -4.16
N ASP A 293 -16.01 7.50 -4.59
CA ASP A 293 -17.33 7.24 -5.17
C ASP A 293 -17.31 6.27 -6.37
N LYS A 294 -16.24 6.29 -7.15
CA LYS A 294 -15.98 5.35 -8.26
C LYS A 294 -15.43 4.00 -7.82
N ARG A 295 -15.35 3.75 -6.51
CA ARG A 295 -14.78 2.54 -5.90
C ARG A 295 -13.30 2.32 -6.19
N GLN A 296 -12.62 3.34 -6.69
CA GLN A 296 -11.18 3.33 -6.93
C GLN A 296 -10.41 3.49 -5.62
N GLU A 297 -9.30 2.79 -5.49
CA GLU A 297 -8.59 2.68 -4.22
C GLU A 297 -7.30 3.53 -4.14
N VAL A 298 -7.01 4.04 -2.94
CA VAL A 298 -5.69 4.52 -2.52
C VAL A 298 -5.27 3.67 -1.32
N LEU A 299 -4.07 3.11 -1.40
CA LEU A 299 -3.50 2.31 -0.31
C LEU A 299 -2.47 3.15 0.42
N THR A 300 -2.49 3.12 1.76
CA THR A 300 -1.49 3.82 2.57
C THR A 300 -0.94 2.96 3.71
N TYR A 301 0.30 3.21 4.10
CA TYR A 301 0.91 2.60 5.28
C TYR A 301 1.73 3.63 6.05
N PHE A 302 1.25 3.98 7.24
CA PHE A 302 1.90 4.94 8.13
C PHE A 302 2.72 4.23 9.21
N HIS A 303 3.96 4.65 9.39
CA HIS A 303 4.85 4.18 10.44
C HIS A 303 5.38 5.36 11.28
N PRO A 304 4.99 5.50 12.56
CA PRO A 304 5.36 6.67 13.36
C PRO A 304 6.86 6.81 13.66
N GLY A 305 7.65 5.76 13.50
CA GLY A 305 9.09 5.80 13.73
C GLY A 305 9.44 6.20 15.17
N ASP A 306 10.42 7.09 15.30
CA ASP A 306 10.80 7.70 16.57
C ASP A 306 9.95 8.94 16.93
N MET A 307 8.94 9.27 16.10
CA MET A 307 8.09 10.44 16.21
C MET A 307 8.84 11.79 16.24
N LYS A 308 10.03 11.85 15.65
CA LYS A 308 10.77 13.10 15.46
C LYS A 308 10.72 13.54 13.99
N PRO A 309 10.80 14.84 13.68
CA PRO A 309 10.81 15.32 12.30
C PRO A 309 11.95 14.73 11.47
N PRO A 310 11.80 14.58 10.14
CA PRO A 310 10.60 14.87 9.35
C PRO A 310 9.68 13.65 9.18
N LEU A 311 8.45 13.88 8.70
CA LEU A 311 7.65 12.84 8.04
C LEU A 311 8.14 12.66 6.61
N SER A 312 8.58 11.44 6.26
CA SER A 312 9.00 11.10 4.91
C SER A 312 7.92 10.31 4.17
N VAL A 313 7.31 10.91 3.15
CA VAL A 313 6.28 10.27 2.31
C VAL A 313 6.94 9.68 1.05
N TYR A 314 6.66 8.42 0.77
CA TYR A 314 7.12 7.72 -0.43
C TYR A 314 5.94 7.22 -1.25
N PHE A 315 5.82 7.74 -2.47
CA PHE A 315 4.88 7.28 -3.47
C PHE A 315 5.50 6.10 -4.23
N SER A 316 4.80 4.97 -4.26
CA SER A 316 5.25 3.74 -4.93
C SER A 316 5.34 3.95 -6.45
N GLY A 317 6.26 3.23 -7.10
CA GLY A 317 6.35 3.17 -8.55
C GLY A 317 5.23 2.34 -9.19
N PHE A 318 5.28 2.23 -10.51
CA PHE A 318 4.36 1.42 -11.29
C PHE A 318 4.58 -0.07 -11.02
N ARG A 319 3.50 -0.83 -10.73
CA ARG A 319 3.59 -2.27 -10.44
C ARG A 319 2.28 -3.02 -10.64
N SER A 320 2.29 -4.07 -11.46
CA SER A 320 1.11 -4.92 -11.68
C SER A 320 0.72 -5.72 -10.43
N ALA A 321 1.71 -6.33 -9.76
CA ALA A 321 1.50 -6.96 -8.47
C ALA A 321 1.34 -5.89 -7.40
N GLU A 322 0.17 -5.80 -6.77
CA GLU A 322 -0.15 -4.75 -5.82
C GLU A 322 0.67 -4.86 -4.53
N GLY A 323 0.95 -3.72 -3.91
CA GLY A 323 1.75 -3.65 -2.70
C GLY A 323 2.37 -2.27 -2.49
N PHE A 324 2.84 -2.03 -1.27
CA PHE A 324 3.71 -0.90 -0.98
C PHE A 324 5.13 -1.16 -1.44
N GLU A 325 5.75 -0.17 -2.09
CA GLU A 325 7.19 -0.15 -2.33
C GLU A 325 7.93 0.62 -1.24
N GLY A 326 9.24 0.41 -1.14
CA GLY A 326 10.10 1.24 -0.30
C GLY A 326 10.02 0.98 1.21
N PHE A 327 9.21 0.03 1.72
CA PHE A 327 9.07 -0.19 3.17
C PHE A 327 10.42 -0.33 3.90
N HIS A 328 11.29 -1.23 3.47
CA HIS A 328 12.60 -1.42 4.12
C HIS A 328 13.53 -0.22 3.94
N MET A 329 13.43 0.45 2.79
CA MET A 329 14.20 1.64 2.48
C MET A 329 13.83 2.79 3.43
N MET A 330 12.54 3.09 3.55
CA MET A 330 12.03 4.16 4.41
C MET A 330 12.26 3.83 5.89
N LYS A 331 12.06 2.58 6.30
CA LYS A 331 12.35 2.13 7.68
C LYS A 331 13.82 2.32 8.04
N ALA A 332 14.75 2.04 7.12
CA ALA A 332 16.17 2.20 7.35
C ALA A 332 16.62 3.66 7.55
N MET A 333 15.80 4.64 7.19
CA MET A 333 16.07 6.06 7.44
C MET A 333 15.85 6.46 8.91
N GLY A 334 15.17 5.62 9.70
CA GLY A 334 14.94 5.87 11.13
C GLY A 334 14.00 7.04 11.43
N THR A 335 13.23 7.51 10.44
CA THR A 335 12.25 8.59 10.59
C THR A 335 10.82 8.04 10.57
N PRO A 336 9.82 8.83 11.01
CA PRO A 336 8.44 8.59 10.63
C PRO A 336 8.31 8.56 9.11
N PHE A 337 7.50 7.65 8.58
CA PHE A 337 7.26 7.56 7.14
C PHE A 337 5.83 7.14 6.80
N LEU A 338 5.40 7.53 5.60
CA LEU A 338 4.13 7.13 4.99
C LEU A 338 4.41 6.57 3.60
N LEU A 339 3.91 5.38 3.31
CA LEU A 339 3.93 4.80 1.97
C LEU A 339 2.56 5.00 1.34
N ILE A 340 2.52 5.37 0.06
CA ILE A 340 1.29 5.50 -0.72
C ILE A 340 1.42 4.63 -1.97
N SER A 341 0.38 3.89 -2.31
CA SER A 341 0.33 3.05 -3.51
C SER A 341 -1.01 3.20 -4.24
N ASP A 342 -0.93 3.24 -5.56
CA ASP A 342 -2.06 3.33 -6.48
C ASP A 342 -2.28 1.96 -7.15
N PRO A 343 -3.31 1.18 -6.78
CA PRO A 343 -3.58 -0.14 -7.33
C PRO A 343 -4.41 -0.09 -8.63
N ARG A 344 -4.76 1.08 -9.18
CA ARG A 344 -5.69 1.16 -10.32
C ARG A 344 -5.03 0.70 -11.63
N LEU A 345 -5.86 0.40 -12.63
CA LEU A 345 -5.44 -0.01 -13.99
C LEU A 345 -4.45 -1.18 -13.95
N GLU A 346 -3.43 -1.22 -14.82
CA GLU A 346 -2.42 -2.28 -14.81
C GLU A 346 -1.55 -2.19 -13.55
N GLY A 347 -0.87 -1.06 -13.34
CA GLY A 347 0.09 -0.89 -12.27
C GLY A 347 0.09 0.47 -11.59
N GLY A 348 -1.01 1.20 -11.68
CA GLY A 348 -1.22 2.54 -11.11
C GLY A 348 -1.62 3.57 -12.18
N SER A 349 -2.39 4.57 -11.75
CA SER A 349 -2.87 5.69 -12.59
C SER A 349 -2.31 7.03 -12.08
N PHE A 350 -1.01 7.02 -11.77
CA PHE A 350 -0.22 8.21 -11.41
C PHE A 350 -0.78 9.05 -10.26
N TYR A 351 -1.56 8.43 -9.36
CA TYR A 351 -2.13 9.09 -8.19
C TYR A 351 -3.09 10.24 -8.52
N ILE A 352 -3.56 10.39 -9.77
CA ILE A 352 -4.55 11.40 -10.14
C ILE A 352 -5.91 10.80 -10.45
N GLY A 353 -6.96 11.58 -10.24
CA GLY A 353 -8.35 11.15 -10.40
C GLY A 353 -9.31 12.31 -10.21
N ASN A 354 -10.55 12.02 -9.81
CA ASN A 354 -11.48 13.07 -9.39
C ASN A 354 -11.03 13.75 -8.09
N SER A 355 -11.69 14.85 -7.72
CA SER A 355 -11.39 15.63 -6.51
C SER A 355 -11.35 14.76 -5.26
N ASP A 356 -12.30 13.83 -5.14
CA ASP A 356 -12.46 12.98 -3.96
C ASP A 356 -11.27 12.02 -3.84
N TYR A 357 -10.80 11.44 -4.95
CA TYR A 357 -9.59 10.63 -4.98
C TYR A 357 -8.35 11.43 -4.56
N GLN A 358 -8.23 12.67 -5.03
CA GLN A 358 -7.08 13.51 -4.73
C GLN A 358 -7.08 13.97 -3.27
N GLU A 359 -8.24 14.30 -2.72
CA GLU A 359 -8.40 14.71 -1.31
C GLU A 359 -8.04 13.57 -0.36
N ILE A 360 -8.35 12.31 -0.70
CA ILE A 360 -7.93 11.13 0.08
C ILE A 360 -6.41 11.15 0.31
N ILE A 361 -5.62 11.44 -0.72
CA ILE A 361 -4.14 11.43 -0.62
C ILE A 361 -3.65 12.58 0.27
N VAL A 362 -4.17 13.79 0.04
CA VAL A 362 -3.82 14.98 0.83
C VAL A 362 -4.20 14.78 2.30
N SER A 363 -5.41 14.27 2.56
CA SER A 363 -5.91 13.97 3.90
C SER A 363 -5.06 12.92 4.61
N ALA A 364 -4.69 11.82 3.94
CA ALA A 364 -3.84 10.80 4.56
C ALA A 364 -2.46 11.34 4.99
N ILE A 365 -1.86 12.25 4.21
CA ILE A 365 -0.59 12.90 4.56
C ILE A 365 -0.78 13.86 5.74
N LYS A 366 -1.84 14.68 5.72
CA LYS A 366 -2.17 15.62 6.80
C LYS A 366 -2.49 14.90 8.11
N GLU A 367 -3.25 13.80 8.06
CA GLU A 367 -3.53 12.95 9.23
C GLU A 367 -2.24 12.39 9.85
N ALA A 368 -1.28 11.99 9.02
CA ALA A 368 0.03 11.54 9.50
C ALA A 368 0.85 12.67 10.14
N LEU A 369 0.83 13.88 9.56
CA LEU A 369 1.45 15.08 10.16
C LEU A 369 0.81 15.44 11.49
N ASP A 370 -0.52 15.48 11.55
CA ASP A 370 -1.30 15.76 12.77
C ASP A 370 -1.03 14.71 13.85
N TYR A 371 -0.93 13.43 13.44
CA TYR A 371 -0.54 12.35 14.34
C TYR A 371 0.88 12.53 14.89
N LEU A 372 1.78 13.22 14.20
CA LEU A 372 3.14 13.48 14.68
C LEU A 372 3.24 14.83 15.40
N GLY A 373 2.25 15.70 15.24
CA GLY A 373 2.33 17.10 15.67
C GLY A 373 3.31 17.91 14.81
N PHE A 374 3.46 17.55 13.53
CA PHE A 374 4.33 18.20 12.57
C PHE A 374 3.55 19.14 11.65
N ASP A 375 4.26 20.03 10.96
CA ASP A 375 3.72 20.84 9.87
C ASP A 375 4.43 20.54 8.54
N ASN A 376 3.99 21.22 7.47
CA ASN A 376 4.53 21.03 6.12
C ASN A 376 6.03 21.35 6.00
N SER A 377 6.59 22.20 6.88
CA SER A 377 8.04 22.46 6.93
C SER A 377 8.84 21.30 7.52
N GLN A 378 8.16 20.24 7.95
CA GLN A 378 8.72 18.99 8.46
C GLN A 378 8.27 17.79 7.60
N LEU A 379 7.87 18.04 6.36
CA LEU A 379 7.42 17.06 5.39
C LEU A 379 8.42 16.91 4.24
N ILE A 380 8.77 15.67 3.92
CA ILE A 380 9.49 15.33 2.69
C ILE A 380 8.56 14.48 1.82
N LEU A 381 8.31 14.88 0.57
CA LEU A 381 7.65 14.00 -0.41
C LEU A 381 8.69 13.42 -1.36
N SER A 382 8.49 12.18 -1.74
CA SER A 382 9.47 11.48 -2.58
C SER A 382 8.87 10.37 -3.41
N GLY A 383 9.57 10.02 -4.49
CA GLY A 383 9.18 8.90 -5.35
C GLY A 383 10.20 8.65 -6.45
N LEU A 384 10.05 7.51 -7.12
CA LEU A 384 10.83 7.11 -8.28
C LEU A 384 9.89 6.74 -9.42
N SER A 385 10.23 7.12 -10.67
CA SER A 385 9.38 6.86 -11.85
C SER A 385 7.94 7.35 -11.63
N MET A 386 6.91 6.51 -11.72
CA MET A 386 5.51 6.88 -11.46
C MET A 386 5.31 7.63 -10.13
N GLY A 387 6.01 7.24 -9.07
CA GLY A 387 5.90 7.88 -7.76
C GLY A 387 6.34 9.35 -7.76
N THR A 388 7.19 9.75 -8.72
CA THR A 388 7.59 11.16 -8.85
C THR A 388 6.42 12.07 -9.21
N TYR A 389 5.47 11.57 -9.99
CA TYR A 389 4.30 12.35 -10.39
C TYR A 389 3.44 12.67 -9.16
N GLY A 390 3.14 11.67 -8.33
CA GLY A 390 2.42 11.88 -7.07
C GLY A 390 3.18 12.85 -6.14
N ALA A 391 4.48 12.64 -5.96
CA ALA A 391 5.30 13.52 -5.12
C ALA A 391 5.31 14.98 -5.62
N LEU A 392 5.42 15.21 -6.93
CA LEU A 392 5.43 16.55 -7.52
C LEU A 392 4.04 17.19 -7.54
N TYR A 393 3.01 16.45 -7.93
CA TYR A 393 1.64 16.95 -8.04
C TYR A 393 1.11 17.40 -6.68
N TYR A 394 1.22 16.55 -5.66
CA TYR A 394 0.74 16.86 -4.30
C TYR A 394 1.66 17.80 -3.51
N ALA A 395 2.86 18.11 -4.03
CA ALA A 395 3.65 19.19 -3.47
C ALA A 395 2.90 20.53 -3.56
N ALA A 396 2.04 20.69 -4.56
CA ALA A 396 1.29 21.93 -4.74
C ALA A 396 0.25 22.16 -3.62
N ASP A 397 -0.28 21.08 -3.05
CA ASP A 397 -1.25 21.14 -1.94
C ASP A 397 -0.59 21.24 -0.56
N LEU A 398 0.66 20.78 -0.48
CA LEU A 398 1.35 20.51 0.79
C LEU A 398 2.57 21.39 1.02
N GLU A 399 3.10 22.07 0.01
CA GLU A 399 4.29 22.95 0.09
C GLU A 399 5.37 22.39 1.04
N PRO A 400 5.87 21.16 0.78
CA PRO A 400 6.73 20.43 1.72
C PRO A 400 8.08 21.12 1.90
N TYR A 401 8.81 20.71 2.93
CA TYR A 401 10.21 21.12 3.13
C TYR A 401 11.09 20.72 1.94
N ALA A 402 10.97 19.48 1.50
CA ALA A 402 11.77 18.95 0.41
C ALA A 402 11.00 17.96 -0.47
N LEU A 403 11.44 17.91 -1.74
CA LEU A 403 11.04 16.94 -2.75
C LEU A 403 12.27 16.19 -3.22
N ILE A 404 12.22 14.86 -3.13
CA ILE A 404 13.28 13.99 -3.62
C ILE A 404 12.69 13.09 -4.68
N VAL A 405 13.02 13.35 -5.95
CA VAL A 405 12.46 12.61 -7.08
C VAL A 405 13.56 12.09 -8.01
N GLY A 406 13.37 10.88 -8.51
CA GLY A 406 14.26 10.25 -9.48
C GLY A 406 13.49 9.75 -10.70
N LYS A 407 13.96 10.10 -11.89
CA LYS A 407 13.29 9.82 -13.18
C LYS A 407 11.90 10.47 -13.22
N PRO A 408 11.83 11.81 -13.17
CA PRO A 408 10.58 12.54 -12.99
C PRO A 408 9.60 12.35 -14.16
N PHE A 409 8.32 12.29 -13.82
CA PHE A 409 7.19 12.40 -14.74
C PHE A 409 6.42 13.69 -14.45
N THR A 410 6.16 14.46 -15.50
CA THR A 410 5.33 15.69 -15.45
C THR A 410 4.24 15.70 -16.51
N ASN A 411 4.46 14.98 -17.63
CA ASN A 411 3.58 14.96 -18.79
C ASN A 411 3.26 13.51 -19.18
N ILE A 412 2.13 12.99 -18.69
CA ILE A 412 1.64 11.64 -19.01
C ILE A 412 1.09 11.60 -20.44
N GLY A 413 0.41 12.67 -20.87
CA GLY A 413 -0.13 12.82 -22.22
C GLY A 413 0.96 12.74 -23.29
N ASP A 414 2.04 13.53 -23.15
CA ASP A 414 3.19 13.43 -24.04
C ASP A 414 3.80 12.03 -24.05
N THR A 415 3.86 11.35 -22.89
CA THR A 415 4.37 9.97 -22.81
C THR A 415 3.49 9.03 -23.64
N ALA A 416 2.17 9.09 -23.46
CA ALA A 416 1.21 8.28 -24.18
C ALA A 416 1.28 8.50 -25.70
N MET A 417 1.38 9.76 -26.14
CA MET A 417 1.45 10.11 -27.57
C MET A 417 2.76 9.65 -28.23
N ASN A 418 3.86 9.59 -27.48
CA ASN A 418 5.16 9.20 -28.01
C ASN A 418 5.42 7.69 -27.99
N MET A 419 4.53 6.88 -27.41
CA MET A 419 4.71 5.44 -27.28
C MET A 419 5.01 4.74 -28.61
N CYS A 420 4.17 4.96 -29.63
CA CYS A 420 4.33 4.31 -30.94
C CYS A 420 5.68 4.62 -31.61
N LEU A 421 6.34 5.73 -31.23
CA LEU A 421 7.61 6.16 -31.80
C LEU A 421 8.81 5.76 -30.94
N LYS A 422 8.70 5.86 -29.61
CA LYS A 422 9.83 5.69 -28.70
C LYS A 422 9.89 4.32 -28.02
N ARG A 423 8.73 3.73 -27.71
CA ARG A 423 8.62 2.44 -26.99
C ARG A 423 7.38 1.66 -27.45
N PRO A 424 7.37 1.13 -28.70
CA PRO A 424 6.31 0.21 -29.11
C PRO A 424 6.27 -0.98 -28.15
N ASP A 425 5.06 -1.39 -27.73
CA ASP A 425 4.77 -2.58 -26.92
C ASP A 425 5.30 -2.59 -25.46
N ASP A 426 5.59 -1.42 -24.85
CA ASP A 426 6.22 -1.36 -23.51
C ASP A 426 5.34 -0.73 -22.41
N PHE A 427 4.67 0.40 -22.69
CA PHE A 427 3.90 1.15 -21.69
C PHE A 427 2.49 1.55 -22.15
N GLU A 428 1.83 0.63 -22.86
CA GLU A 428 0.50 0.82 -23.46
C GLU A 428 -0.55 1.30 -22.45
N THR A 429 -0.37 0.94 -21.17
CA THR A 429 -1.21 1.40 -20.06
C THR A 429 -1.31 2.93 -19.94
N SER A 430 -0.37 3.70 -20.48
CA SER A 430 -0.50 5.17 -20.53
C SER A 430 -1.68 5.65 -21.38
N ALA A 431 -2.09 4.90 -22.42
CA ALA A 431 -3.32 5.18 -23.15
C ALA A 431 -4.56 4.87 -22.29
N ASP A 432 -4.54 3.80 -21.50
CA ASP A 432 -5.59 3.45 -20.55
C ASP A 432 -5.70 4.48 -19.41
N ILE A 433 -4.57 5.07 -19.01
CA ILE A 433 -4.55 6.18 -18.04
C ILE A 433 -5.30 7.39 -18.62
N LEU A 434 -5.05 7.79 -19.87
CA LEU A 434 -5.81 8.88 -20.50
C LEU A 434 -7.32 8.56 -20.55
N LEU A 435 -7.69 7.35 -20.98
CA LEU A 435 -9.08 6.90 -21.00
C LEU A 435 -9.72 6.96 -19.61
N GLY A 436 -9.02 6.46 -18.57
CA GLY A 436 -9.53 6.45 -17.21
C GLY A 436 -9.69 7.84 -16.59
N LEU A 437 -8.88 8.81 -17.01
CA LEU A 437 -8.91 10.18 -16.46
C LEU A 437 -9.89 11.10 -17.18
N VAL A 438 -9.90 11.07 -18.52
CA VAL A 438 -10.65 12.05 -19.33
C VAL A 438 -11.58 11.39 -20.37
N GLY A 439 -11.67 10.06 -20.41
CA GLY A 439 -12.59 9.33 -21.29
C GLY A 439 -12.17 9.28 -22.76
N ALA A 440 -10.95 9.72 -23.08
CA ALA A 440 -10.39 9.74 -24.43
C ALA A 440 -8.87 9.55 -24.37
N ASN A 441 -8.25 9.17 -25.49
CA ASN A 441 -6.80 8.94 -25.61
C ASN A 441 -6.20 9.59 -26.87
N ASP A 442 -6.86 10.63 -27.39
CA ASP A 442 -6.34 11.42 -28.50
C ASP A 442 -5.38 12.53 -28.03
N SER A 443 -4.88 13.34 -28.97
CA SER A 443 -3.97 14.44 -28.64
C SER A 443 -4.60 15.51 -27.73
N VAL A 444 -5.92 15.72 -27.82
CA VAL A 444 -6.63 16.68 -26.98
C VAL A 444 -6.70 16.17 -25.54
N ALA A 445 -6.99 14.87 -25.36
CA ALA A 445 -6.93 14.22 -24.06
C ALA A 445 -5.53 14.27 -23.44
N ALA A 446 -4.48 14.03 -24.24
CA ALA A 446 -3.10 14.13 -23.80
C ALA A 446 -2.75 15.56 -23.33
N GLU A 447 -3.09 16.58 -24.13
CA GLU A 447 -2.89 17.98 -23.77
C GLU A 447 -3.66 18.37 -22.49
N GLN A 448 -4.89 17.86 -22.33
CA GLN A 448 -5.71 18.11 -21.14
C GLN A 448 -5.07 17.55 -19.86
N VAL A 449 -4.60 16.30 -19.88
CA VAL A 449 -3.95 15.67 -18.72
C VAL A 449 -2.64 16.36 -18.37
N ASP A 450 -1.85 16.74 -19.38
CA ASP A 450 -0.60 17.48 -19.16
C ASP A 450 -0.87 18.90 -18.61
N ALA A 451 -1.89 19.58 -19.14
CA ALA A 451 -2.31 20.88 -18.63
C ALA A 451 -2.77 20.79 -17.18
N GLN A 452 -3.54 19.77 -16.81
CA GLN A 452 -4.00 19.55 -15.43
C GLN A 452 -2.84 19.54 -14.43
N PHE A 453 -1.75 18.82 -14.74
CA PHE A 453 -0.56 18.81 -13.88
C PHE A 453 -0.01 20.23 -13.67
N TRP A 454 0.26 20.94 -14.77
CA TRP A 454 0.93 22.23 -14.70
C TRP A 454 0.02 23.36 -14.18
N GLU A 455 -1.28 23.31 -14.44
CA GLU A 455 -2.26 24.25 -13.89
C GLU A 455 -2.39 24.10 -12.38
N HIS A 456 -2.34 22.88 -11.85
CA HIS A 456 -2.28 22.63 -10.41
C HIS A 456 -0.94 23.06 -9.81
N PHE A 457 0.16 22.55 -10.38
CA PHE A 457 1.51 22.75 -9.87
C PHE A 457 1.94 24.23 -9.80
N LYS A 458 1.50 25.06 -10.76
CA LYS A 458 1.85 26.50 -10.82
C LYS A 458 1.14 27.35 -9.76
N GLN A 459 0.14 26.82 -9.05
CA GLN A 459 -0.61 27.58 -8.04
C GLN A 459 0.14 27.70 -6.71
N ALA A 460 1.11 26.83 -6.44
CA ALA A 460 1.79 26.72 -5.16
C ALA A 460 2.99 27.67 -5.00
N ASP A 461 3.27 28.08 -3.76
CA ASP A 461 4.47 28.82 -3.40
C ASP A 461 5.57 27.88 -2.89
N PHE A 462 6.47 27.52 -3.81
CA PHE A 462 7.63 26.69 -3.47
C PHE A 462 8.81 27.45 -2.87
N SER A 463 8.66 28.72 -2.47
CA SER A 463 9.80 29.54 -2.00
C SER A 463 10.58 28.95 -0.82
N LYS A 464 9.96 28.02 -0.08
CA LYS A 464 10.55 27.30 1.05
C LYS A 464 10.79 25.81 0.78
N THR A 465 10.51 25.33 -0.42
CA THR A 465 10.66 23.93 -0.81
C THR A 465 11.99 23.71 -1.53
N GLN A 466 12.71 22.66 -1.14
CA GLN A 466 13.94 22.23 -1.79
C GLN A 466 13.67 21.07 -2.75
N PHE A 467 14.01 21.22 -4.02
CA PHE A 467 13.84 20.21 -5.05
C PHE A 467 15.18 19.51 -5.30
N ALA A 468 15.25 18.22 -5.00
CA ALA A 468 16.33 17.35 -5.41
C ALA A 468 15.80 16.41 -6.52
N ILE A 469 16.34 16.56 -7.73
CA ILE A 469 15.90 15.81 -8.91
C ILE A 469 17.06 15.05 -9.56
N ALA A 470 16.97 13.73 -9.64
CA ALA A 470 17.77 12.92 -10.55
C ALA A 470 16.98 12.59 -11.81
N TYR A 471 17.58 12.71 -12.98
CA TYR A 471 16.90 12.48 -14.25
C TYR A 471 17.80 11.75 -15.25
N MET A 472 17.19 11.08 -16.22
CA MET A 472 17.90 10.45 -17.33
C MET A 472 18.03 11.44 -18.48
N LEU A 473 19.23 11.55 -19.06
CA LEU A 473 19.50 12.46 -20.19
C LEU A 473 18.81 11.98 -21.48
N ASP A 474 18.67 10.66 -21.62
CA ASP A 474 18.08 10.02 -22.79
C ASP A 474 16.74 9.35 -22.42
N ASP A 475 16.00 9.94 -21.47
CA ASP A 475 14.72 9.40 -21.01
C ASP A 475 13.74 9.22 -22.17
N ASP A 476 13.21 8.02 -22.29
CA ASP A 476 12.34 7.58 -23.37
C ASP A 476 10.85 7.53 -22.97
N TYR A 477 10.51 7.96 -21.75
CA TYR A 477 9.13 8.26 -21.33
C TYR A 477 8.89 9.78 -21.36
N ASP A 478 9.33 10.52 -20.33
CA ASP A 478 9.15 11.98 -20.21
C ASP A 478 10.49 12.72 -20.29
N GLN A 479 11.06 12.76 -21.50
CA GLN A 479 12.37 13.37 -21.79
C GLN A 479 12.51 14.83 -21.35
N LYS A 480 11.41 15.58 -21.29
CA LYS A 480 11.44 17.02 -21.01
C LYS A 480 11.07 17.35 -19.57
N ALA A 481 10.80 16.36 -18.71
CA ALA A 481 10.35 16.59 -17.34
C ALA A 481 11.25 17.55 -16.57
N TYR A 482 12.56 17.27 -16.53
CA TYR A 482 13.53 18.12 -15.84
C TYR A 482 13.63 19.53 -16.46
N ASP A 483 13.67 19.63 -17.79
CA ASP A 483 13.76 20.92 -18.50
C ASP A 483 12.53 21.80 -18.25
N ARG A 484 11.33 21.21 -18.19
CA ARG A 484 10.09 21.94 -17.86
C ARG A 484 10.12 22.43 -16.40
N LEU A 485 10.56 21.59 -15.46
CA LEU A 485 10.72 21.97 -14.05
C LEU A 485 11.76 23.08 -13.88
N LEU A 486 12.90 22.99 -14.58
CA LEU A 486 13.94 24.02 -14.58
C LEU A 486 13.43 25.33 -15.17
N THR A 487 12.67 25.26 -16.26
CA THR A 487 12.04 26.43 -16.89
C THR A 487 11.07 27.09 -15.91
N TYR A 488 10.23 26.30 -15.23
CA TYR A 488 9.34 26.79 -14.18
C TYR A 488 10.09 27.41 -13.00
N ALA A 489 11.28 26.90 -12.66
CA ALA A 489 12.12 27.43 -11.59
C ALA A 489 12.83 28.74 -11.96
N SER A 490 13.06 28.99 -13.25
CA SER A 490 13.98 30.04 -13.73
C SER A 490 13.62 31.47 -13.29
N ASP A 491 12.35 31.74 -13.01
CA ASP A 491 11.84 33.05 -12.57
C ASP A 491 11.33 33.04 -11.12
N LYS A 492 11.55 31.94 -10.38
CA LYS A 492 11.04 31.74 -9.01
C LYS A 492 12.17 31.61 -8.00
N SER A 493 11.82 31.88 -6.74
CA SER A 493 12.76 31.85 -5.62
C SER A 493 12.70 30.53 -4.86
N PHE A 494 12.96 29.39 -5.52
CA PHE A 494 13.07 28.09 -4.84
C PHE A 494 14.35 27.35 -5.25
N HIS A 495 14.81 26.44 -4.40
CA HIS A 495 16.07 25.74 -4.59
C HIS A 495 15.84 24.47 -5.42
N LEU A 496 16.45 24.39 -6.61
CA LEU A 496 16.41 23.21 -7.46
C LEU A 496 17.84 22.70 -7.70
N PHE A 497 18.09 21.49 -7.21
CA PHE A 497 19.32 20.72 -7.44
C PHE A 497 19.01 19.55 -8.39
N GLY A 498 19.62 19.58 -9.57
CA GLY A 498 19.47 18.55 -10.59
C GLY A 498 20.73 17.72 -10.80
N LYS A 499 20.58 16.42 -10.99
CA LYS A 499 21.68 15.53 -11.44
C LYS A 499 21.23 14.61 -12.58
N GLY A 500 21.80 14.85 -13.76
CA GLY A 500 21.59 14.03 -14.95
C GLY A 500 22.45 12.77 -14.97
N TYR A 501 21.87 11.67 -15.46
CA TYR A 501 22.53 10.39 -15.73
C TYR A 501 22.32 9.99 -17.19
N THR A 502 23.34 9.45 -17.85
CA THR A 502 23.22 8.95 -19.24
C THR A 502 22.43 7.65 -19.28
N GLY A 503 21.65 7.45 -20.35
CA GLY A 503 20.84 6.25 -20.59
C GLY A 503 19.34 6.54 -20.65
N ARG A 504 18.58 5.53 -21.06
CA ARG A 504 17.12 5.49 -21.11
C ARG A 504 16.53 5.31 -19.71
N HIS A 505 15.21 5.41 -19.57
CA HIS A 505 14.55 5.49 -18.27
C HIS A 505 14.92 4.37 -17.30
N ASN A 506 15.09 3.13 -17.77
CA ASN A 506 15.43 1.98 -16.92
C ASN A 506 16.93 1.69 -16.83
N ASP A 507 17.76 2.43 -17.57
CA ASP A 507 19.21 2.32 -17.51
C ASP A 507 19.73 2.93 -16.19
N ASN A 508 20.86 2.41 -15.69
CA ASN A 508 21.60 2.93 -14.53
C ASN A 508 20.76 3.18 -13.25
N SER A 509 19.70 2.39 -13.06
CA SER A 509 18.76 2.52 -11.93
C SER A 509 19.45 2.50 -10.56
N GLU A 510 20.51 1.70 -10.40
CA GLU A 510 21.30 1.63 -9.16
C GLU A 510 21.91 2.99 -8.78
N ALA A 511 22.43 3.75 -9.74
CA ALA A 511 23.04 5.05 -9.47
C ALA A 511 22.00 6.10 -9.06
N ILE A 512 20.80 6.05 -9.65
CA ILE A 512 19.68 6.92 -9.25
C ILE A 512 19.21 6.57 -7.84
N ILE A 513 19.00 5.27 -7.53
CA ILE A 513 18.60 4.85 -6.18
C ILE A 513 19.65 5.27 -5.16
N LYS A 514 20.93 5.06 -5.45
CA LYS A 514 22.02 5.50 -4.55
C LYS A 514 21.96 7.01 -4.32
N TRP A 515 21.80 7.80 -5.38
CA TRP A 515 21.72 9.25 -5.26
C TRP A 515 20.48 9.70 -4.49
N PHE A 516 19.33 9.07 -4.72
CA PHE A 516 18.08 9.34 -4.01
C PHE A 516 18.25 9.15 -2.50
N LEU A 517 18.90 8.03 -2.10
CA LEU A 517 19.22 7.76 -0.70
C LEU A 517 20.25 8.75 -0.13
N ASP A 518 21.23 9.16 -0.93
CA ASP A 518 22.22 10.15 -0.52
C ASP A 518 21.57 11.53 -0.29
N GLN A 519 20.57 11.93 -1.10
CA GLN A 519 19.82 13.18 -0.87
C GLN A 519 18.98 13.11 0.40
N TYR A 520 18.32 11.98 0.66
CA TYR A 520 17.62 11.77 1.92
C TYR A 520 18.57 11.96 3.10
N ARG A 521 19.74 11.31 3.08
CA ARG A 521 20.73 11.45 4.15
C ARG A 521 21.17 12.89 4.36
N ILE A 522 21.43 13.63 3.28
CA ILE A 522 21.84 15.04 3.35
C ILE A 522 20.77 15.87 4.07
N PHE A 523 19.51 15.82 3.63
CA PHE A 523 18.44 16.58 4.29
C PHE A 523 18.22 16.16 5.74
N LEU A 524 18.26 14.85 6.02
CA LEU A 524 18.10 14.34 7.39
C LEU A 524 19.23 14.79 8.31
N GLU A 525 20.49 14.74 7.85
CA GLU A 525 21.68 15.12 8.62
C GLU A 525 21.78 16.64 8.81
N ASP A 526 21.72 17.40 7.71
CA ASP A 526 22.02 18.83 7.69
C ASP A 526 20.87 19.67 8.28
N ASP A 527 19.62 19.27 8.04
CA ASP A 527 18.46 20.11 8.35
C ASP A 527 17.62 19.61 9.54
N PHE A 528 17.61 18.29 9.79
CA PHE A 528 16.86 17.68 10.89
C PHE A 528 17.75 17.10 12.00
N GLY A 529 19.07 17.24 11.89
CA GLY A 529 20.02 16.82 12.92
C GLY A 529 20.08 15.30 13.14
N ARG A 530 19.69 14.51 12.12
CA ARG A 530 19.69 13.05 12.16
C ARG A 530 21.01 12.51 11.62
N SER A 531 22.08 12.65 12.40
CA SER A 531 23.38 12.00 12.10
C SER A 531 23.22 10.48 12.03
N ARG A 532 23.88 9.82 11.06
CA ARG A 532 23.92 8.35 10.86
C ARG A 532 23.52 7.55 12.11
N ILE A 533 22.33 6.94 12.05
CA ILE A 533 21.92 5.82 12.91
C ILE A 533 22.61 4.55 12.40
#